data_AF-A0A0G0GGW9-F1
#
_entry.id   AF-A0A0G0GGW9-F1
#
_cell.length_a   1.000
_cell.length_b   1.000
_cell.length_c   1.000
_cell.angle_alpha   90.00
_cell.angle_beta   90.00
_cell.angle_gamma   90.00
#
_symmetry.space_group_name_H-M   'P 1'
#
loop_
_entity.id
_entity.type
_entity.pdbx_description
1 polymer ?
#
loop_
_entity_poly.entity_id
_entity_poly.type
_entity_poly.pdbx_seq_one_letter_code
_entity_poly.pdbx_strand_id
1 'polypeptide(L)'
;FRKFAKEQGFHISEKHKIPDELDKAFEERVKYILKNEKNEIIQSHLAGFTAQGIPEVFKILVICEDKEGEDKKSIRIDRIMNRDNVPSEKAREEIHLREEMDLAKYRKLYVNNDQNWVYWDPKYYDLIINTFDHNAEESLKVVLKALGLPQ
;
A
#
# COMPACT_ATOMS: atom_id res chain seq x y z
N PHE A 1 8.48 -2.82 -2.34
CA PHE A 1 8.08 -4.23 -2.14
C PHE A 1 8.37 -5.16 -3.33
N ARG A 2 7.92 -4.87 -4.56
CA ARG A 2 8.07 -5.81 -5.71
C ARG A 2 9.51 -6.28 -5.97
N LYS A 3 10.48 -5.35 -5.89
CA LYS A 3 11.92 -5.65 -6.00
C LYS A 3 12.37 -6.68 -4.95
N PHE A 4 12.01 -6.46 -3.69
CA PHE A 4 12.31 -7.37 -2.58
C PHE A 4 11.67 -8.75 -2.77
N ALA A 5 10.39 -8.82 -3.12
CA ALA A 5 9.71 -10.10 -3.38
C ALA A 5 10.42 -10.90 -4.49
N LYS A 6 10.81 -10.23 -5.59
CA LYS A 6 11.58 -10.84 -6.68
C LYS A 6 12.95 -11.36 -6.23
N GLU A 7 13.69 -10.57 -5.44
CA GLU A 7 15.00 -10.97 -4.89
C GLU A 7 14.91 -12.21 -3.99
N GLN A 8 13.77 -12.40 -3.32
CA GLN A 8 13.50 -13.52 -2.41
C GLN A 8 12.77 -14.70 -3.09
N GLY A 9 12.50 -14.61 -4.40
CA GLY A 9 11.85 -15.68 -5.16
C GLY A 9 10.33 -15.80 -4.97
N PHE A 10 9.67 -14.78 -4.41
CA PHE A 10 8.21 -14.79 -4.19
C PHE A 10 7.46 -14.02 -5.29
N HIS A 11 6.31 -14.55 -5.71
CA HIS A 11 5.38 -13.80 -6.55
C HIS A 11 4.58 -12.79 -5.70
N ILE A 12 4.29 -11.61 -6.26
CA ILE A 12 3.66 -10.50 -5.53
C ILE A 12 2.22 -10.80 -5.05
N SER A 13 1.56 -11.78 -5.67
CA SER A 13 0.22 -12.24 -5.29
C SER A 13 0.24 -13.25 -4.13
N GLU A 14 1.41 -13.76 -3.75
CA GLU A 14 1.57 -14.78 -2.71
C GLU A 14 2.08 -14.17 -1.39
N LYS A 15 1.78 -12.89 -1.14
CA LYS A 15 2.29 -12.15 0.01
C LYS A 15 1.93 -12.81 1.35
N HIS A 16 0.71 -13.31 1.48
CA HIS A 16 0.28 -14.09 2.64
C HIS A 16 1.18 -15.32 2.92
N LYS A 17 1.84 -15.90 1.91
CA LYS A 17 2.75 -17.06 2.05
C LYS A 17 4.18 -16.70 2.47
N ILE A 18 4.56 -15.42 2.42
CA ILE A 18 5.88 -14.97 2.87
C ILE A 18 6.06 -15.39 4.34
N PRO A 19 7.20 -15.94 4.78
CA PRO A 19 7.41 -16.26 6.19
C PRO A 19 7.29 -15.03 7.09
N ASP A 20 6.69 -15.18 8.27
CA ASP A 20 6.47 -14.08 9.24
C ASP A 20 7.77 -13.33 9.58
N GLU A 21 8.90 -14.04 9.65
CA GLU A 21 10.24 -13.47 9.89
C GLU A 21 10.70 -12.57 8.73
N LEU A 22 10.39 -12.95 7.48
CA LEU A 22 10.78 -12.20 6.31
C LEU A 22 9.92 -10.94 6.14
N ASP A 23 8.63 -11.00 6.48
CA ASP A 23 7.77 -9.82 6.55
C ASP A 23 8.26 -8.84 7.61
N LYS A 24 8.61 -9.32 8.82
CA LYS A 24 9.20 -8.48 9.86
C LYS A 24 10.51 -7.85 9.41
N ALA A 25 11.41 -8.63 8.81
CA ALA A 25 12.68 -8.14 8.28
C ALA A 25 12.48 -7.08 7.18
N PHE A 26 11.47 -7.25 6.31
CA PHE A 26 11.13 -6.26 5.30
C PHE A 26 10.67 -4.94 5.93
N GLU A 27 9.76 -4.98 6.90
CA GLU A 27 9.28 -3.76 7.56
C GLU A 27 10.37 -3.07 8.38
N GLU A 28 11.28 -3.81 9.03
CA GLU A 28 12.46 -3.22 9.68
C GLU A 28 13.42 -2.57 8.68
N ARG A 29 13.60 -3.17 7.48
CA ARG A 29 14.35 -2.53 6.40
C ARG A 29 13.70 -1.25 5.92
N VAL A 30 12.36 -1.22 5.81
CA VAL A 30 11.62 0.02 5.47
C VAL A 30 11.85 1.09 6.53
N LYS A 31 11.74 0.77 7.83
CA LYS A 31 12.04 1.72 8.91
C LYS A 31 13.48 2.23 8.85
N TYR A 32 14.43 1.35 8.53
CA TYR A 32 15.83 1.74 8.40
C TYR A 32 16.01 2.76 7.27
N ILE A 33 15.47 2.50 6.07
CA ILE A 33 15.54 3.42 4.93
C ILE A 33 14.91 4.76 5.32
N LEU A 34 13.70 4.76 5.88
CA LEU A 34 13.00 5.99 6.27
C LEU A 34 13.74 6.83 7.32
N LYS A 35 14.57 6.22 8.16
CA LYS A 35 15.32 6.93 9.22
C LYS A 35 16.69 7.42 8.77
N ASN A 36 17.32 6.73 7.81
CA ASN A 36 18.75 6.92 7.53
C ASN A 36 19.04 7.37 6.10
N GLU A 37 18.14 7.09 5.16
CA GLU A 37 18.29 7.47 3.76
C GLU A 37 17.46 8.73 3.46
N LYS A 38 17.74 9.39 2.33
CA LYS A 38 17.11 10.66 1.95
C LYS A 38 16.56 10.57 0.54
N ASN A 39 15.45 11.25 0.29
CA ASN A 39 14.80 11.34 -1.02
C ASN A 39 14.34 9.97 -1.58
N GLU A 40 13.97 9.06 -0.69
CA GLU A 40 13.49 7.73 -1.05
C GLU A 40 11.97 7.69 -1.15
N ILE A 41 11.46 6.96 -2.14
CA ILE A 41 10.02 6.71 -2.31
C ILE A 41 9.75 5.24 -2.02
N ILE A 42 9.04 4.97 -0.93
CA ILE A 42 8.71 3.60 -0.52
C ILE A 42 7.24 3.29 -0.82
N GLN A 43 7.03 2.28 -1.64
CA GLN A 43 5.71 1.69 -1.86
C GLN A 43 5.63 0.28 -1.23
N SER A 44 4.81 0.16 -0.18
CA SER A 44 4.43 -1.10 0.47
C SER A 44 3.02 -0.99 1.05
N HIS A 45 2.46 -2.10 1.53
CA HIS A 45 1.11 -2.09 2.14
C HIS A 45 1.14 -1.36 3.49
N LEU A 46 2.13 -1.67 4.33
CA LEU A 46 2.24 -1.11 5.68
C LEU A 46 3.03 0.21 5.74
N ALA A 47 3.50 0.78 4.62
CA ALA A 47 4.39 1.94 4.64
C ALA A 47 3.90 3.09 5.53
N GLY A 48 2.61 3.45 5.46
CA GLY A 48 2.02 4.48 6.31
C GLY A 48 2.06 4.12 7.80
N PHE A 49 1.67 2.90 8.15
CA PHE A 49 1.73 2.38 9.52
C PHE A 49 3.17 2.24 10.04
N THR A 50 4.08 1.72 9.23
CA THR A 50 5.51 1.53 9.54
C THR A 50 6.24 2.86 9.75
N ALA A 51 5.82 3.91 9.04
CA ALA A 51 6.42 5.25 9.12
C ALA A 51 5.97 6.07 10.33
N GLN A 52 5.06 5.58 11.18
CA GLN A 52 4.56 6.34 12.32
C GLN A 52 5.70 6.74 13.28
N GLY A 53 5.70 8.00 13.69
CA GLY A 53 6.72 8.56 14.58
C GLY A 53 8.09 8.81 13.93
N ILE A 54 8.26 8.59 12.63
CA ILE A 54 9.48 8.97 11.91
C ILE A 54 9.30 10.40 11.38
N PRO A 55 10.13 11.37 11.81
CA PRO A 55 10.04 12.75 11.33
C PRO A 55 10.43 12.85 9.85
N GLU A 56 10.01 13.93 9.19
CA GLU A 56 10.39 14.24 7.80
C GLU A 56 9.94 13.21 6.75
N VAL A 57 9.01 12.32 7.09
CA VAL A 57 8.38 11.38 6.17
C VAL A 57 6.97 11.84 5.83
N PHE A 58 6.71 12.06 4.54
CA PHE A 58 5.37 12.38 4.02
C PHE A 58 4.66 11.10 3.56
N LYS A 59 3.52 10.78 4.18
CA LYS A 59 2.79 9.52 3.98
C LYS A 59 1.55 9.76 3.14
N ILE A 60 1.42 9.00 2.06
CA ILE A 60 0.32 9.13 1.10
C ILE A 60 -0.50 7.83 1.09
N LEU A 61 -1.81 7.95 1.28
CA LEU A 61 -2.76 6.88 1.04
C LEU A 61 -3.38 7.05 -0.35
N VAL A 62 -3.46 5.96 -1.11
CA VAL A 62 -4.11 5.96 -2.42
C VAL A 62 -5.34 5.07 -2.35
N ILE A 63 -6.51 5.67 -2.60
CA ILE A 63 -7.82 5.02 -2.56
C ILE A 63 -8.53 5.11 -3.92
N CYS A 64 -9.66 4.43 -4.03
CA CYS A 64 -10.53 4.44 -5.20
C CYS A 64 -12.00 4.40 -4.73
N GLU A 65 -12.45 5.47 -4.09
CA GLU A 65 -13.80 5.58 -3.53
C GLU A 65 -14.66 6.52 -4.38
N ASP A 66 -15.96 6.31 -4.46
CA ASP A 66 -16.84 7.32 -5.08
C ASP A 66 -17.19 8.47 -4.14
N LYS A 67 -18.12 9.32 -4.57
CA LYS A 67 -18.63 10.47 -3.81
C LYS A 67 -19.37 10.07 -2.53
N GLU A 68 -19.79 8.82 -2.40
CA GLU A 68 -20.45 8.28 -1.20
C GLU A 68 -19.44 7.65 -0.23
N GLY A 69 -18.16 7.54 -0.63
CA GLY A 69 -17.10 6.92 0.17
C GLY A 69 -16.98 5.40 -0.05
N GLU A 70 -17.63 4.86 -1.07
CA GLU A 70 -17.67 3.42 -1.31
C GLU A 70 -16.51 2.97 -2.22
N ASP A 71 -15.72 1.98 -1.77
CA ASP A 71 -14.60 1.43 -2.58
C ASP A 71 -15.10 0.86 -3.90
N LYS A 72 -14.57 1.37 -5.00
CA LYS A 72 -14.85 0.92 -6.37
C LYS A 72 -13.93 -0.22 -6.75
N LYS A 73 -14.17 -1.36 -6.09
CA LYS A 73 -13.47 -2.62 -6.33
C LYS A 73 -13.46 -3.03 -7.80
N SER A 74 -14.54 -2.82 -8.56
CA SER A 74 -14.59 -3.12 -10.00
C SER A 74 -13.53 -2.37 -10.80
N ILE A 75 -13.34 -1.07 -10.55
CA ILE A 75 -12.32 -0.26 -11.21
C ILE A 75 -10.91 -0.74 -10.84
N ARG A 76 -10.71 -1.11 -9.58
CA ARG A 76 -9.44 -1.70 -9.11
C ARG A 76 -9.14 -3.03 -9.81
N ILE A 77 -10.15 -3.88 -10.01
CA ILE A 77 -10.05 -5.15 -10.76
C ILE A 77 -9.64 -4.87 -12.21
N ASP A 78 -10.34 -3.97 -12.90
CA ASP A 78 -10.05 -3.64 -14.30
C ASP A 78 -8.61 -3.13 -14.46
N ARG A 79 -8.13 -2.32 -13.52
CA ARG A 79 -6.72 -1.84 -13.51
C ARG A 79 -5.73 -2.98 -13.34
N ILE A 80 -5.99 -3.97 -12.49
CA ILE A 80 -5.12 -5.15 -12.33
C ILE A 80 -5.13 -5.99 -13.60
N MET A 81 -6.30 -6.25 -14.17
CA MET A 81 -6.45 -6.99 -15.43
C MET A 81 -5.63 -6.35 -16.55
N ASN A 82 -5.77 -5.04 -16.75
CA ASN A 82 -5.05 -4.31 -17.79
C ASN A 82 -3.55 -4.20 -17.53
N ARG A 83 -3.13 -4.03 -16.27
CA ARG A 83 -1.73 -3.90 -15.89
C ARG A 83 -0.96 -5.20 -16.05
N ASP A 84 -1.53 -6.30 -15.57
CA ASP A 84 -0.84 -7.60 -15.48
C ASP A 84 -1.27 -8.55 -16.60
N ASN A 85 -2.17 -8.12 -17.49
CA ASN A 85 -2.76 -8.91 -18.58
C ASN A 85 -3.34 -10.25 -18.06
N VAL A 86 -4.15 -10.17 -17.01
CA VAL A 86 -4.76 -11.33 -16.33
C VAL A 86 -6.29 -11.34 -16.48
N PRO A 87 -6.92 -12.53 -16.44
CA PRO A 87 -8.38 -12.64 -16.42
C PRO A 87 -9.01 -12.03 -15.18
N SER A 88 -10.31 -11.73 -15.28
CA SER A 88 -11.08 -11.11 -14.19
C SER A 88 -11.13 -11.96 -12.92
N GLU A 89 -11.16 -13.29 -13.02
CA GLU A 89 -11.13 -14.17 -11.85
C GLU A 89 -9.84 -14.00 -11.05
N LYS A 90 -8.69 -14.00 -11.74
CA LYS A 90 -7.38 -13.86 -11.10
C LYS A 90 -7.20 -12.47 -10.47
N ALA A 91 -7.71 -11.43 -11.12
CA ALA A 91 -7.70 -10.08 -10.56
C ALA A 91 -8.60 -9.95 -9.31
N ARG A 92 -9.78 -10.58 -9.30
CA ARG A 92 -10.66 -10.64 -8.11
C ARG A 92 -10.00 -11.39 -6.96
N GLU A 93 -9.39 -12.53 -7.26
CA GLU A 93 -8.65 -13.33 -6.29
C GLU A 93 -7.53 -12.52 -5.65
N GLU A 94 -6.73 -11.79 -6.45
CA GLU A 94 -5.66 -10.93 -5.94
C GLU A 94 -6.18 -9.87 -4.95
N ILE A 95 -7.34 -9.25 -5.22
CA ILE A 95 -7.91 -8.28 -4.28
C ILE A 95 -8.41 -8.97 -3.00
N HIS A 96 -9.12 -10.08 -3.13
CA HIS A 96 -9.64 -10.83 -1.97
C HIS A 96 -8.51 -11.33 -1.06
N LEU A 97 -7.45 -11.91 -1.63
CA LEU A 97 -6.27 -12.36 -0.89
C LEU A 97 -5.62 -11.20 -0.11
N ARG A 98 -5.56 -10.00 -0.69
CA ARG A 98 -5.03 -8.80 -0.02
C ARG A 98 -5.93 -8.30 1.10
N GLU A 99 -7.24 -8.26 0.86
CA GLU A 99 -8.19 -7.70 1.82
C GLU A 99 -8.39 -8.62 3.04
N GLU A 100 -8.39 -9.94 2.83
CA GLU A 100 -8.65 -10.88 3.92
C GLU A 100 -7.36 -11.51 4.47
N MET A 101 -6.55 -12.15 3.63
CA MET A 101 -5.42 -12.94 4.11
C MET A 101 -4.25 -12.05 4.55
N ASP A 102 -3.88 -11.05 3.76
CA ASP A 102 -2.79 -10.14 4.13
C ASP A 102 -3.18 -9.32 5.37
N LEU A 103 -4.43 -8.81 5.44
CA LEU A 103 -4.90 -8.07 6.61
C LEU A 103 -4.92 -8.93 7.88
N ALA A 104 -5.47 -10.15 7.82
CA ALA A 104 -5.50 -11.07 8.95
C ALA A 104 -4.09 -11.38 9.45
N LYS A 105 -3.15 -11.59 8.51
CA LYS A 105 -1.74 -11.79 8.84
C LYS A 105 -1.13 -10.57 9.53
N TYR A 106 -1.34 -9.35 9.02
CA TYR A 106 -0.80 -8.14 9.63
C TYR A 106 -1.39 -7.85 11.00
N ARG A 107 -2.68 -8.13 11.20
CA ARG A 107 -3.31 -8.04 12.51
C ARG A 107 -2.60 -8.93 13.54
N LYS A 108 -2.34 -10.18 13.17
CA LYS A 108 -1.58 -11.12 14.00
C LYS A 108 -0.16 -10.62 14.29
N LEU A 109 0.54 -10.08 13.29
CA LEU A 109 1.96 -9.74 13.39
C LEU A 109 2.25 -8.43 14.11
N TYR A 110 1.44 -7.40 13.92
CA TYR A 110 1.80 -6.04 14.29
C TYR A 110 0.89 -5.39 15.32
N VAL A 111 -0.33 -5.89 15.51
CA VAL A 111 -1.34 -5.25 16.38
C VAL A 111 -2.14 -6.23 17.24
N ASN A 112 -1.53 -7.37 17.60
CA ASN A 112 -2.11 -8.35 18.54
C ASN A 112 -3.54 -8.80 18.19
N ASN A 113 -3.83 -9.01 16.90
CA ASN A 113 -5.14 -9.40 16.39
C ASN A 113 -6.29 -8.40 16.61
N ASP A 114 -6.01 -7.09 16.72
CA ASP A 114 -7.07 -6.07 16.72
C ASP A 114 -7.91 -6.14 15.42
N GLN A 115 -9.20 -6.47 15.56
CA GLN A 115 -10.13 -6.64 14.45
C GLN A 115 -10.60 -5.31 13.85
N ASN A 116 -10.47 -4.21 14.57
CA ASN A 116 -10.81 -2.87 14.08
C ASN A 116 -9.63 -2.20 13.37
N TRP A 117 -8.44 -2.77 13.49
CA TRP A 117 -7.25 -2.23 12.86
C TRP A 117 -7.22 -2.54 11.36
N VAL A 118 -6.95 -1.53 10.57
CA VAL A 118 -6.63 -1.64 9.14
C VAL A 118 -5.44 -0.75 8.83
N TYR A 119 -4.51 -1.23 8.00
CA TYR A 119 -3.29 -0.45 7.70
C TYR A 119 -3.56 0.77 6.81
N TRP A 120 -4.72 0.82 6.15
CA TRP A 120 -5.17 1.93 5.31
C TRP A 120 -6.06 2.94 6.06
N ASP A 121 -6.05 2.94 7.39
CA ASP A 121 -6.76 3.95 8.17
C ASP A 121 -6.19 5.34 7.86
N PRO A 122 -7.02 6.31 7.41
CA PRO A 122 -6.61 7.67 7.09
C PRO A 122 -5.73 8.35 8.14
N LYS A 123 -5.90 8.02 9.44
CA LYS A 123 -5.12 8.63 10.53
C LYS A 123 -3.62 8.39 10.42
N TYR A 124 -3.18 7.40 9.65
CA TYR A 124 -1.76 7.11 9.45
C TYR A 124 -1.10 7.99 8.38
N TYR A 125 -1.89 8.75 7.61
CA TYR A 125 -1.42 9.41 6.38
C TYR A 125 -1.59 10.92 6.46
N ASP A 126 -0.70 11.63 5.78
CA ASP A 126 -0.72 13.10 5.72
C ASP A 126 -1.54 13.59 4.51
N LEU A 127 -1.67 12.74 3.48
CA LEU A 127 -2.44 13.03 2.27
C LEU A 127 -3.16 11.78 1.77
N ILE A 128 -4.41 11.96 1.35
CA ILE A 128 -5.21 10.93 0.69
C ILE A 128 -5.41 11.33 -0.77
N ILE A 129 -5.08 10.43 -1.68
CA ILE A 129 -5.28 10.58 -3.13
C ILE A 129 -6.38 9.62 -3.56
N ASN A 130 -7.50 10.18 -4.02
CA ASN A 130 -8.57 9.38 -4.60
C ASN A 130 -8.40 9.28 -6.12
N THR A 131 -8.05 8.08 -6.57
CA THR A 131 -7.84 7.76 -7.98
C THR A 131 -9.13 7.42 -8.72
N PHE A 132 -10.29 7.49 -8.05
CA PHE A 132 -11.58 7.46 -8.74
C PHE A 132 -11.76 8.74 -9.59
N ASP A 133 -11.41 9.90 -9.02
CA ASP A 133 -11.59 11.22 -9.65
C ASP A 133 -10.33 11.74 -10.36
N HIS A 134 -9.16 11.14 -10.13
CA HIS A 134 -7.88 11.61 -10.67
C HIS A 134 -7.15 10.51 -11.45
N ASN A 135 -6.57 10.89 -12.57
CA ASN A 135 -5.57 10.08 -13.26
C ASN A 135 -4.19 10.19 -12.60
N ALA A 136 -3.18 9.49 -13.14
CA ALA A 136 -1.84 9.45 -12.57
C ALA A 136 -1.13 10.81 -12.58
N GLU A 137 -1.30 11.61 -13.65
CA GLU A 137 -0.67 12.93 -13.78
C GLU A 137 -1.31 13.94 -12.81
N GLU A 138 -2.64 13.93 -12.71
CA GLU A 138 -3.37 14.76 -11.78
C GLU A 138 -3.02 14.41 -10.32
N SER A 139 -2.96 13.11 -10.02
CA SER A 139 -2.53 12.61 -8.71
C SER A 139 -1.12 13.10 -8.36
N LEU A 140 -0.19 13.05 -9.33
CA LEU A 140 1.17 13.54 -9.15
C LEU A 140 1.19 15.05 -8.85
N LYS A 141 0.40 15.86 -9.58
CA LYS A 141 0.31 17.31 -9.34
C LYS A 141 -0.20 17.62 -7.93
N VAL A 142 -1.20 16.88 -7.44
CA VAL A 142 -1.71 17.04 -6.07
C VAL A 142 -0.60 16.74 -5.04
N VAL A 143 0.17 15.67 -5.24
CA VAL A 143 1.27 15.29 -4.35
C VAL A 143 2.38 16.35 -4.36
N LEU A 144 2.84 16.78 -5.54
CA LEU A 144 3.89 17.80 -5.67
C LEU A 144 3.47 19.12 -5.02
N LYS A 145 2.21 19.52 -5.22
CA LYS A 145 1.63 20.70 -4.56
C LYS A 145 1.63 20.55 -3.03
N ALA A 146 1.25 19.39 -2.51
CA ALA A 146 1.24 19.14 -1.07
C ALA A 146 2.65 19.15 -0.45
N LEU A 147 3.67 18.74 -1.22
CA LEU A 147 5.08 18.82 -0.85
C LEU A 147 5.69 20.22 -1.01
N GLY A 148 4.94 21.19 -1.56
CA GLY A 148 5.46 22.54 -1.85
C GLY A 148 6.45 22.58 -3.02
N LEU A 149 6.42 21.58 -3.91
CA LEU A 149 7.29 21.47 -5.08
C LEU A 149 6.62 22.06 -6.34
N PRO A 150 7.39 22.54 -7.32
CA PRO A 150 6.87 23.02 -8.60
C PRO A 150 6.12 21.92 -9.37
N GLN A 151 5.12 22.34 -10.16
CA GLN A 151 4.22 21.48 -10.95
C GLN A 151 4.61 21.43 -12.43
#